data_AF-A0A2U0S6U6-F1
#
_entry.id   AF-A0A2U0S6U6-F1
#
_cell.length_a   1.000
_cell.length_b   1.000
_cell.length_c   1.000
_cell.angle_alpha   90.00
_cell.angle_beta   90.00
_cell.angle_gamma   90.00
#
_symmetry.space_group_name_H-M   'P 1'
#
loop_
_entity.id
_entity.type
_entity.pdbx_description
1 polymer ?
#
loop_
_entity_poly.entity_id
_entity_poly.type
_entity_poly.pdbx_seq_one_letter_code
_entity_poly.pdbx_strand_id
1 'polypeptide(L)' 'MQTKLKVYRAMHNLTQEDLANAVGVTRQTVIAMEKGQYNPSLELAFKIARYFK' A
#
# COMPACT_ATOMS: atom_id res chain seq x y z
N MET A 1 -1.91 4.29 13.31
CA MET A 1 -0.77 4.75 12.46
C MET A 1 -1.34 5.59 11.32
N GLN A 2 -0.80 6.78 11.07
CA GLN A 2 -1.17 7.56 9.89
C GLN A 2 -0.26 7.13 8.72
N THR A 3 -0.81 6.48 7.69
CA THR A 3 -0.03 6.02 6.55
C THR A 3 -0.12 7.03 5.40
N LYS A 4 1.01 7.35 4.76
CA LYS A 4 1.03 8.18 3.54
C LYS A 4 0.69 7.37 2.28
N LEU A 5 0.35 6.08 2.43
CA LEU A 5 0.14 5.14 1.35
C LEU A 5 -0.90 5.62 0.34
N LYS A 6 -2.03 6.16 0.84
CA LYS A 6 -3.09 6.73 0.00
C LYS A 6 -2.60 7.91 -0.84
N VAL A 7 -1.73 8.74 -0.29
CA VAL A 7 -1.18 9.92 -0.98
C VAL A 7 -0.28 9.47 -2.13
N TYR A 8 0.67 8.57 -1.86
CA TYR A 8 1.53 8.00 -2.90
C TYR A 8 0.73 7.29 -3.98
N ARG A 9 -0.26 6.47 -3.59
CA ARG A 9 -1.13 5.80 -4.55
C ARG A 9 -1.86 6.79 -5.47
N ALA A 10 -2.40 7.88 -4.91
CA ALA A 10 -3.08 8.92 -5.68
C ALA A 10 -2.12 9.70 -6.59
N MET A 11 -0.91 10.01 -6.13
CA MET A 11 0.13 10.67 -6.95
C MET A 11 0.50 9.86 -8.21
N HIS A 12 0.38 8.53 -8.13
CA HIS A 12 0.67 7.62 -9.24
C HIS A 12 -0.59 7.18 -10.02
N ASN A 13 -1.76 7.78 -9.76
CA ASN A 13 -3.05 7.43 -10.38
C ASN A 13 -3.43 5.94 -10.26
N LEU A 14 -3.03 5.29 -9.18
CA LEU A 14 -3.30 3.87 -8.96
C LEU A 14 -4.61 3.66 -8.20
N THR A 15 -5.36 2.62 -8.55
CA THR A 15 -6.43 2.11 -7.69
C THR A 15 -5.85 1.27 -6.54
N GLN A 16 -6.67 0.97 -5.53
CA GLN A 16 -6.24 0.07 -4.45
C GLN A 16 -5.94 -1.34 -4.97
N GLU A 17 -6.61 -1.76 -6.04
CA GLU A 17 -6.42 -3.05 -6.69
C GLU A 17 -5.10 -3.10 -7.46
N ASP A 18 -4.75 -2.02 -8.18
CA ASP A 18 -3.48 -1.92 -8.90
C ASP A 18 -2.29 -2.02 -7.95
N LEU A 19 -2.34 -1.28 -6.84
CA LEU A 19 -1.30 -1.34 -5.81
C LEU A 19 -1.24 -2.73 -5.18
N ALA A 20 -2.38 -3.34 -4.89
CA ALA A 20 -2.45 -4.68 -4.32
C ALA A 20 -1.77 -5.72 -5.24
N ASN A 21 -2.09 -5.68 -6.54
CA ASN A 21 -1.49 -6.54 -7.54
C ASN A 21 0.03 -6.30 -7.66
N ALA A 22 0.46 -5.04 -7.69
CA ALA A 22 1.88 -4.68 -7.78
C ALA A 22 2.71 -5.18 -6.58
N VAL A 23 2.14 -5.11 -5.37
CA VAL A 23 2.84 -5.54 -4.14
C VAL A 23 2.47 -6.97 -3.71
N GLY A 24 1.66 -7.69 -4.49
CA GLY A 24 1.31 -9.09 -4.26
C GLY A 24 0.51 -9.33 -2.98
N VAL A 25 -0.45 -8.45 -2.70
CA VAL A 25 -1.39 -8.56 -1.57
C VAL A 25 -2.83 -8.43 -2.07
N THR A 26 -3.80 -8.60 -1.18
CA THR A 26 -5.21 -8.37 -1.54
C THR A 26 -5.55 -6.88 -1.49
N ARG A 27 -6.57 -6.47 -2.25
CA ARG A 27 -7.13 -5.11 -2.14
C ARG A 27 -7.57 -4.77 -0.71
N GLN A 28 -8.11 -5.74 0.03
CA GLN A 28 -8.50 -5.55 1.43
C GLN A 28 -7.30 -5.22 2.33
N THR A 29 -6.15 -5.84 2.09
CA THR A 29 -4.89 -5.50 2.79
C THR A 29 -4.52 -4.05 2.54
N VAL A 30 -4.61 -3.56 1.30
CA VAL A 30 -4.36 -2.14 0.97
C VAL A 30 -5.35 -1.22 1.68
N ILE A 31 -6.65 -1.55 1.70
CA ILE A 31 -7.67 -0.78 2.43
C ILE A 31 -7.32 -0.69 3.91
N ALA A 32 -6.96 -1.81 4.55
CA ALA A 32 -6.62 -1.87 5.96
C ALA A 32 -5.35 -1.05 6.27
N MET A 33 -4.34 -1.08 5.38
CA MET A 33 -3.15 -0.23 5.48
C MET A 33 -3.47 1.27 5.36
N GLU A 34 -4.33 1.65 4.40
CA GLU A 34 -4.76 3.06 4.24
C GLU A 34 -5.57 3.56 5.43
N LYS A 35 -6.36 2.68 6.09
CA LYS A 35 -7.10 3.00 7.31
C LYS A 35 -6.24 2.91 8.58
N GLY A 36 -4.97 2.50 8.47
CA GLY A 36 -4.07 2.30 9.62
C GLY A 36 -4.49 1.17 10.55
N GLN A 37 -5.32 0.23 10.06
CA GLN A 37 -5.85 -0.93 10.78
C GLN A 37 -4.98 -2.19 10.60
N TYR A 38 -3.97 -2.12 9.73
CA TYR A 38 -3.02 -3.21 9.49
C TYR A 38 -1.60 -2.68 9.52
N ASN A 39 -0.74 -3.36 10.28
CA ASN A 39 0.69 -3.12 10.28
C ASN A 39 1.36 -4.12 9.33
N PRO A 40 1.92 -3.67 8.20
CA PRO A 40 2.57 -4.58 7.25
C PRO A 40 3.81 -5.24 7.86
N SER A 41 4.15 -6.42 7.35
CA SER A 41 5.47 -7.02 7.63
C SER A 41 6.58 -6.11 7.10
N LEU A 42 7.79 -6.25 7.67
CA LEU A 42 8.96 -5.49 7.23
C LEU A 42 9.22 -5.69 5.72
N GLU A 43 9.06 -6.92 5.24
CA GLU A 43 9.20 -7.26 3.82
C GLU A 43 8.19 -6.51 2.94
N LEU A 44 6.91 -6.50 3.33
CA LEU A 44 5.86 -5.80 2.59
C LEU A 44 6.10 -4.28 2.61
N ALA A 45 6.52 -3.72 3.75
CA ALA A 45 6.88 -2.32 3.86
C ALA A 45 8.02 -1.95 2.88
N PHE A 46 9.07 -2.77 2.80
CA PHE A 46 10.15 -2.58 1.84
C PHE A 46 9.71 -2.77 0.39
N LYS A 47 8.79 -3.70 0.11
CA LYS A 47 8.23 -3.90 -1.23
C LYS A 47 7.45 -2.67 -1.69
N ILE A 48 6.59 -2.13 -0.83
CA ILE A 48 5.84 -0.89 -1.08
C ILE A 48 6.79 0.28 -1.27
N ALA A 49 7.80 0.43 -0.40
CA ALA A 49 8.77 1.51 -0.50
C ALA A 49 9.58 1.46 -1.80
N ARG A 50 9.96 0.26 -2.26
CA ARG A 50 10.65 0.07 -3.55
C ARG A 50 9.75 0.35 -4.74
N TYR A 51 8.46 0.05 -4.63
CA TYR A 51 7.49 0.32 -5.70
C TYR A 51 7.27 1.82 -5.94
N PHE A 52 7.30 2.64 -4.87
CA PHE A 52 7.12 4.10 -4.96
C PHE A 52 8.42 4.91 -5.00
N LYS A 53 9.59 4.24 -5.15
CA LYS A 53 10.88 4.92 -5.30
C LYS A 53 10.97 5.58 -6.68
#